data_AF-A0A2T2UB07-F1
#
_entry.id   AF-A0A2T2UB07-F1
#
_cell.length_a   1.000
_cell.length_b   1.000
_cell.length_c   1.000
_cell.angle_alpha   90.00
_cell.angle_beta   90.00
_cell.angle_gamma   90.00
#
_symmetry.space_group_name_H-M   'P 1'
#
loop_
_entity.id
_entity.type
_entity.pdbx_description
1 polymer ?
#
loop_
_entity_poly.entity_id
_entity_poly.type
_entity_poly.pdbx_seq_one_letter_code
_entity_poly.pdbx_strand_id
1 'polypeptide(L)' 'MPFLAHLEELRWTLIKSGIGVLIAIAGCALFSGWIVDRVLIGPTRPSFFMYDVLALQPESLELLN' A
#
# COMPACT_ATOMS: atom_id res chain seq x y z
N MET A 1 26.23 -26.47 -0.30
CA MET A 1 25.35 -27.35 -1.10
C MET A 1 25.79 -27.32 -2.56
N PRO A 2 25.65 -28.40 -3.35
CA PRO A 2 25.87 -28.38 -4.80
C PRO A 2 24.89 -27.43 -5.52
N PHE A 3 25.29 -26.87 -6.66
CA PHE A 3 24.54 -25.83 -7.40
C PHE A 3 23.07 -26.21 -7.69
N LEU A 4 22.81 -27.46 -8.09
CA LEU A 4 21.46 -27.94 -8.35
C LEU A 4 20.55 -27.91 -7.11
N ALA A 5 21.10 -28.19 -5.92
CA ALA A 5 20.34 -28.12 -4.68
C ALA A 5 19.96 -26.67 -4.32
N HIS A 6 20.79 -25.69 -4.69
CA HIS A 6 20.49 -24.27 -4.50
C HIS A 6 19.36 -23.79 -5.43
N LEU A 7 19.31 -24.28 -6.67
CA LEU A 7 18.21 -23.96 -7.61
C LEU A 7 16.88 -24.56 -7.16
N GLU A 8 16.89 -25.74 -6.54
CA GLU A 8 15.68 -26.37 -6.01
C GLU A 8 15.09 -25.56 -4.85
N GLU A 9 15.93 -25.06 -3.95
CA GLU A 9 15.52 -24.17 -2.86
C GLU A 9 14.96 -22.83 -3.38
N LEU A 10 15.58 -22.26 -4.41
CA LEU A 10 15.11 -21.03 -5.05
C LEU A 10 13.70 -21.19 -5.65
N ARG A 11 13.41 -22.32 -6.32
CA ARG A 11 12.10 -22.60 -6.92
C ARG A 11 11.00 -22.61 -5.86
N TRP A 12 11.24 -23.31 -4.76
CA TRP A 12 10.24 -23.42 -3.70
C TRP A 12 10.03 -22.09 -2.97
N THR A 13 11.10 -21.31 -2.81
CA THR A 13 11.04 -19.96 -2.25
C THR A 13 10.23 -19.02 -3.15
N LEU A 14 10.42 -19.09 -4.47
CA LEU A 14 9.70 -18.26 -5.44
C LEU A 14 8.19 -18.59 -5.47
N ILE A 15 7.83 -19.88 -5.38
CA ILE A 15 6.42 -20.28 -5.34
C ILE A 15 5.75 -19.78 -4.05
N LYS A 16 6.42 -19.95 -2.90
CA LYS A 16 5.90 -19.47 -1.62
C LYS A 16 5.75 -17.95 -1.57
N SER A 17 6.75 -17.22 -2.05
CA SER A 17 6.69 -15.75 -2.08
C SER A 17 5.62 -15.27 -3.06
N GLY A 18 5.49 -15.91 -4.23
CA GLY A 18 4.43 -15.64 -5.19
C GLY A 18 3.04 -15.82 -4.59
N ILE A 19 2.80 -16.91 -3.86
CA ILE A 19 1.52 -17.14 -3.15
C ILE A 19 1.28 -16.05 -2.10
N GLY A 20 2.31 -15.67 -1.33
CA GLY A 20 2.20 -14.59 -0.35
C GLY A 20 1.80 -13.25 -0.98
N VAL A 21 2.41 -12.90 -2.13
CA VAL A 21 2.06 -11.68 -2.87
C VAL A 21 0.64 -11.75 -3.39
N LEU A 22 0.19 -12.88 -3.94
CA LEU A 22 -1.18 -13.05 -4.41
C LEU A 22 -2.21 -12.87 -3.29
N ILE A 23 -1.94 -13.42 -2.10
CA ILE A 23 -2.81 -13.24 -0.92
C ILE A 23 -2.84 -11.77 -0.51
N ALA A 24 -1.69 -11.09 -0.49
CA ALA A 24 -1.63 -9.66 -0.17
C ALA A 24 -2.43 -8.82 -1.18
N ILE A 25 -2.31 -9.12 -2.47
CA ILE A 25 -3.09 -8.46 -3.53
C ILE A 25 -4.59 -8.70 -3.31
N ALA A 26 -5.01 -9.94 -3.03
CA ALA A 26 -6.41 -10.26 -2.76
C ALA A 26 -6.93 -9.49 -1.53
N GLY A 27 -6.15 -9.41 -0.46
CA GLY A 27 -6.46 -8.60 0.71
C GLY A 27 -6.62 -7.12 0.35
N CYS A 28 -5.64 -6.53 -0.34
CA CYS A 28 -5.71 -5.15 -0.79
C CYS A 28 -6.91 -4.89 -1.72
N ALA A 29 -7.28 -5.83 -2.58
CA ALA A 29 -8.43 -5.71 -3.46
C ALA A 29 -9.75 -5.64 -2.67
N LEU A 30 -9.92 -6.47 -1.64
CA LEU A 30 -11.10 -6.44 -0.77
C LEU A 30 -11.23 -5.14 0.01
N PHE A 31 -10.12 -4.57 0.47
CA PHE A 31 -10.07 -3.30 1.20
C PHE A 31 -9.76 -2.09 0.32
N SER A 32 -9.82 -2.25 -1.01
CA SER A 32 -9.37 -1.24 -1.97
C SER A 32 -10.08 0.09 -1.78
N GLY A 33 -11.39 0.10 -1.54
CA GLY A 33 -12.14 1.33 -1.25
C GLY A 33 -11.63 2.07 -0.02
N TRP A 34 -11.38 1.37 1.09
CA TRP A 34 -10.83 1.99 2.29
C TRP A 34 -9.40 2.51 2.07
N ILE A 35 -8.55 1.71 1.42
CA ILE A 35 -7.16 2.09 1.12
C ILE A 35 -7.14 3.33 0.22
N VAL A 36 -7.93 3.35 -0.84
CA VAL A 36 -8.00 4.48 -1.76
C VAL A 36 -8.59 5.70 -1.06
N ASP A 37 -9.72 5.58 -0.37
CA ASP A 37 -10.41 6.75 0.20
C ASP A 37 -9.71 7.33 1.43
N ARG A 38 -9.14 6.49 2.30
CA ARG A 38 -8.54 6.93 3.58
C ARG A 38 -7.03 7.10 3.52
N VAL A 39 -6.31 6.26 2.77
CA VAL A 39 -4.85 6.30 2.72
C VAL A 39 -4.36 7.11 1.51
N LEU A 40 -4.94 6.88 0.33
CA LEU A 40 -4.46 7.51 -0.90
C LEU A 40 -5.08 8.90 -1.15
N ILE A 41 -6.40 9.03 -1.03
CA ILE A 41 -7.18 10.27 -1.19
C ILE A 41 -7.33 11.03 0.14
N GLY A 42 -7.00 10.38 1.27
CA GLY A 42 -6.99 11.00 2.59
C GLY A 42 -6.28 12.36 2.61
N PRO A 43 -5.02 12.47 2.14
CA PRO A 43 -4.27 13.73 2.09
C PRO A 43 -4.90 14.82 1.23
N THR A 44 -5.78 14.49 0.29
CA THR A 44 -6.47 15.51 -0.53
C THR A 44 -7.47 16.32 0.30
N ARG A 45 -7.87 15.85 1.49
CA ARG A 45 -8.80 16.56 2.36
C ARG A 45 -8.03 17.36 3.41
N PRO A 46 -8.41 18.62 3.68
CA PRO A 46 -7.75 19.43 4.70
C PRO A 46 -7.89 18.86 6.12
N SER A 47 -8.84 17.95 6.35
CA SER A 47 -9.03 17.24 7.62
C SER A 47 -8.12 16.02 7.80
N PHE A 48 -7.07 15.85 6.99
CA PHE A 48 -6.17 14.70 7.09
C PHE A 48 -5.23 14.85 8.28
N PHE A 49 -5.19 13.83 9.15
CA PHE A 49 -4.46 13.86 10.43
C PHE A 49 -2.97 14.25 10.30
N MET A 50 -2.35 14.00 9.14
CA MET A 50 -0.94 14.31 8.94
C MET A 50 -0.66 15.82 8.86
N TYR A 51 -1.65 16.63 8.48
CA TYR A 51 -1.54 18.08 8.53
C TYR A 51 -1.46 18.60 9.97
N ASP A 52 -2.23 17.99 10.89
CA ASP A 52 -2.15 18.29 12.33
C ASP A 52 -0.79 17.87 12.92
N VAL A 53 -0.27 16.71 12.52
CA VAL A 53 1.03 16.18 12.97
C VAL A 53 2.19 17.05 12.50
N LEU A 54 2.14 17.54 11.26
CA LEU A 54 3.19 18.35 10.66
C LEU A 54 3.02 19.86 10.96
N ALA A 55 1.97 20.23 11.70
CA ALA A 55 1.58 21.60 12.00
C ALA A 55 1.49 22.49 10.74
N LEU A 56 1.06 21.90 9.62
CA LEU A 56 0.79 22.64 8.40
C LEU A 56 -0.60 23.26 8.49
N GLN A 57 -0.77 24.45 7.92
CA GLN A 57 -2.08 25.05 7.72
C GLN A 57 -2.54 24.72 6.30
N PRO A 58 -3.33 23.64 6.10
CA PRO A 58 -3.90 23.34 4.80
C PRO A 58 -4.97 24.40 4.50
N GLU A 59 -4.73 25.20 3.47
CA GLU A 59 -5.74 26.11 2.95
C GLU A 59 -6.77 25.29 2.15
N SER A 60 -8.05 25.41 2.49
CA SER A 60 -9.11 24.83 1.67
C SER A 60 -9.10 25.58 0.36
N LEU A 61 -8.80 24.89 -0.74
CA LEU A 61 -9.00 25.41 -2.09
C LEU A 61 -10.51 25.55 -2.34
N GLU A 62 -11.13 26.54 -1.71
CA GLU A 62 -12.32 27.17 -2.24
C GLU A 62 -11.86 27.81 -3.55
N LEU A 63 -12.01 27.07 -4.65
CA LEU A 63 -11.89 27.62 -5.98
C LEU A 63 -12.77 28.87 -5.98
N LEU A 64 -12.11 30.04 -6.03
CA LEU A 64 -12.72 31.35 -6.20
C LEU A 64 -13.87 31.19 -7.21
N ASN A 65 -15.10 31.25 -6.68
CA ASN A 65 -16.31 31.30 -7.48
C ASN A 65 -16.32 32.55 -8.35
#